data_AF-A0A6P0SFR5-F1
#
_entry.id   AF-A0A6P0SFR5-F1
#
_cell.length_a   1.000
_cell.length_b   1.000
_cell.length_c   1.000
_cell.angle_alpha   90.00
_cell.angle_beta   90.00
_cell.angle_gamma   90.00
#
_symmetry.space_group_name_H-M   'P 1'
#
loop_
_entity.id
_entity.type
_entity.pdbx_description
1 polymer ?
#
loop_
_entity_poly.entity_id
_entity_poly.type
_entity_poly.pdbx_seq_one_letter_code
_entity_poly.pdbx_strand_id
1 'polypeptide(L)'
;MPKPKTLYVCNACGAESSQWFGKCPACGTYNSLDEVAPPSPIKISRGGWQSNTYSDNHEPNTGPAQPRSSLTFSEIVDTVQIRFPSGYGELDRVLGGGVVPGSLVLIGGDPGIGKSTLMLQVANQLAKLHRILYVCAEESGQQVKLRASRLGVVSAETSDPDSNNGRVKKEAKSSKSKSSKSKSSKSKSSKTPIAAQDSDSQDSDSQDADLYVLPETDLEEILRELESLKPQVAVIDSIQTLYFPALTSAPGSVAQVRECTSALMQVAKRSNITLLIVGHVTKEGAIAGPRVLEHLVDTVLYFEGDRFASHRLLRSVKNRFGATHEIGIFEMVSNGLQEVLNPSDLFLGNRDEMSPGTATVVACEGTRPILVELQALVSPASYGAPRRSTTGVDYNRLQQILAVLEKRVGIPLSKLDAYVATAGGLGVEEPAADLGMAIAVVASFRDRVVDPRTVMIGEISLGGQVRLVSQMELRLKEAAKLGFKRAIIPKGQTLSDLGIEIIQVSRVLDAIIAALPGGLRQDFPEDIEDQI
;
A
#
# COMPACT_ATOMS: atom_id res chain seq x y z
N MET A 1 -52.79 -4.07 -15.05
CA MET A 1 -51.40 -3.57 -15.03
C MET A 1 -50.78 -3.98 -13.70
N PRO A 2 -49.61 -4.65 -13.68
CA PRO A 2 -48.93 -4.94 -12.41
C PRO A 2 -48.49 -3.60 -11.79
N LYS A 3 -48.73 -3.43 -10.48
CA LYS A 3 -48.25 -2.25 -9.73
C LYS A 3 -46.73 -2.16 -9.88
N PRO A 4 -46.14 -0.97 -10.13
CA PRO A 4 -44.70 -0.82 -10.19
C PRO A 4 -44.10 -1.32 -8.86
N LYS A 5 -43.08 -2.19 -8.95
CA LYS A 5 -42.36 -2.65 -7.78
C LYS A 5 -41.48 -1.50 -7.30
N THR A 6 -41.81 -0.93 -6.16
CA THR A 6 -41.00 0.07 -5.47
C THR A 6 -39.70 -0.58 -4.99
N LEU A 7 -38.55 0.04 -5.29
CA LEU A 7 -37.23 -0.40 -4.84
C LEU A 7 -36.71 0.61 -3.81
N TYR A 8 -36.22 0.11 -2.68
CA TYR A 8 -35.63 0.93 -1.63
C TYR A 8 -34.13 0.68 -1.56
N VAL A 9 -33.32 1.74 -1.62
CA VAL A 9 -31.86 1.66 -1.57
C VAL A 9 -31.38 2.34 -0.30
N CYS A 10 -30.50 1.67 0.45
CA CYS A 10 -29.96 2.24 1.68
C CYS A 10 -28.86 3.27 1.36
N ASN A 11 -29.02 4.52 1.79
CA ASN A 11 -28.02 5.58 1.67
C ASN A 11 -26.77 5.36 2.52
N ALA A 12 -26.85 4.52 3.56
CA ALA A 12 -25.72 4.24 4.44
C ALA A 12 -24.82 3.11 3.91
N CYS A 13 -25.40 2.07 3.28
CA CYS A 13 -24.63 0.89 2.83
C CYS A 13 -24.88 0.44 1.40
N GLY A 14 -25.82 1.06 0.67
CA GLY A 14 -26.16 0.72 -0.70
C GLY A 14 -27.04 -0.54 -0.88
N ALA A 15 -27.45 -1.21 0.22
CA ALA A 15 -28.27 -2.42 0.13
C ALA A 15 -29.67 -2.13 -0.44
N GLU A 16 -30.13 -3.00 -1.35
CA GLU A 16 -31.42 -2.91 -2.01
C GLU A 16 -32.48 -3.78 -1.30
N SER A 17 -33.70 -3.28 -1.15
CA SER A 17 -34.84 -4.00 -0.57
C SER A 17 -36.12 -3.73 -1.36
N SER A 18 -36.96 -4.75 -1.51
CA SER A 18 -38.28 -4.62 -2.14
C SER A 18 -39.39 -4.16 -1.17
N GLN A 19 -39.06 -3.98 0.11
CA GLN A 19 -40.00 -3.61 1.17
C GLN A 19 -39.35 -2.59 2.13
N TRP A 20 -40.17 -1.67 2.64
CA TRP A 20 -39.74 -0.69 3.65
C TRP A 20 -39.83 -1.29 5.05
N PHE A 21 -38.68 -1.39 5.73
CA PHE A 21 -38.60 -1.92 7.09
C PHE A 21 -38.29 -0.85 8.15
N GLY A 22 -38.20 0.43 7.79
CA GLY A 22 -37.79 1.54 8.67
C GLY A 22 -36.31 1.51 9.11
N LYS A 23 -35.66 0.34 9.03
CA LYS A 23 -34.22 0.13 9.21
C LYS A 23 -33.65 -0.68 8.05
N CYS A 24 -32.42 -0.40 7.66
CA CYS A 24 -31.74 -1.19 6.63
C CYS A 24 -31.52 -2.63 7.12
N PRO A 25 -31.91 -3.67 6.35
CA PRO A 25 -31.70 -5.06 6.74
C PRO A 25 -30.23 -5.50 6.71
N ALA A 26 -29.37 -4.78 5.99
CA ALA A 26 -27.94 -5.11 5.86
C ALA A 26 -27.07 -4.42 6.94
N CYS A 27 -27.23 -3.11 7.13
CA CYS A 27 -26.38 -2.35 8.07
C CYS A 27 -27.07 -1.93 9.37
N GLY A 28 -28.38 -2.17 9.51
CA GLY A 28 -29.14 -1.86 10.73
C GLY A 28 -29.48 -0.38 10.94
N THR A 29 -29.02 0.52 10.05
CA THR A 29 -29.23 1.97 10.18
C THR A 29 -30.70 2.34 9.96
N TYR A 30 -31.30 3.05 10.92
CA TYR A 30 -32.67 3.56 10.84
C TYR A 30 -32.79 4.72 9.84
N ASN A 31 -33.97 4.87 9.21
CA ASN A 31 -34.30 5.95 8.27
C ASN A 31 -33.28 6.16 7.14
N SER A 32 -32.57 5.10 6.76
CA SER A 32 -31.51 5.15 5.75
C SER A 32 -31.94 4.66 4.38
N LEU A 33 -33.17 4.16 4.22
CA LEU A 33 -33.69 3.66 2.95
C LEU A 33 -34.33 4.84 2.20
N ASP A 34 -33.96 5.05 0.94
CA ASP A 34 -34.64 5.98 0.04
C ASP A 34 -35.39 5.21 -1.03
N GLU A 35 -36.57 5.70 -1.39
CA GLU A 35 -37.35 5.17 -2.49
C GLU A 35 -36.73 5.60 -3.81
N VAL A 36 -36.22 4.64 -4.57
CA VAL A 36 -35.71 4.86 -5.92
C VAL A 36 -36.75 4.34 -6.90
N ALA A 37 -37.14 5.18 -7.85
CA ALA A 37 -38.01 4.74 -8.94
C ALA A 37 -37.34 3.56 -9.64
N PRO A 38 -38.01 2.40 -9.79
CA PRO A 38 -37.41 1.27 -10.48
C PRO A 38 -36.96 1.73 -11.88
N PRO A 39 -35.79 1.29 -12.38
CA PRO A 39 -35.40 1.59 -13.74
C PRO A 39 -36.56 1.20 -14.65
N SER A 40 -37.05 2.16 -15.44
CA SER A 40 -38.13 1.91 -16.38
C SER A 40 -37.73 0.69 -17.20
N PRO A 41 -38.54 -0.39 -17.23
CA PRO A 41 -38.15 -1.58 -17.96
C PRO A 41 -37.86 -1.13 -19.38
N ILE A 42 -36.63 -1.40 -19.85
CA ILE A 42 -36.30 -1.27 -21.26
C ILE A 42 -37.40 -2.02 -21.98
N LYS A 43 -38.23 -1.28 -22.74
CA LYS A 43 -39.20 -1.88 -23.65
C LYS A 43 -38.38 -2.58 -24.71
N ILE A 44 -37.92 -3.79 -24.42
CA ILE A 44 -37.60 -4.76 -25.45
C ILE A 44 -38.93 -4.94 -26.16
N SER A 45 -39.06 -4.36 -27.34
CA SER A 45 -40.18 -4.65 -28.21
C SER A 45 -40.12 -6.13 -28.50
N ARG A 46 -40.81 -6.93 -27.68
CA ARG A 46 -41.25 -8.26 -28.07
C ARG A 46 -42.25 -8.00 -29.18
N GLY A 47 -41.74 -7.91 -30.41
CA GLY A 47 -42.54 -8.00 -31.62
C GLY A 47 -43.41 -9.23 -31.46
N GLY A 48 -44.70 -8.99 -31.30
CA GLY A 48 -45.66 -10.00 -30.94
C GLY A 48 -45.70 -11.09 -32.00
N TRP A 49 -45.54 -12.33 -31.57
CA TRP A 49 -46.14 -13.47 -32.26
C TRP A 49 -47.65 -13.37 -32.06
N GLN A 50 -48.28 -12.51 -32.86
CA GLN A 50 -49.68 -12.69 -33.22
C GLN A 50 -49.68 -13.18 -34.66
N SER A 51 -49.99 -14.47 -34.78
CA SER A 51 -50.43 -15.12 -36.00
C SER A 51 -51.52 -14.28 -36.66
N ASN A 52 -51.15 -13.57 -37.72
CA ASN A 52 -52.11 -13.14 -38.72
C ASN A 52 -51.63 -13.71 -40.05
N THR A 53 -52.43 -14.64 -40.54
CA THR A 53 -52.40 -15.23 -41.87
C THR A 53 -52.28 -14.15 -42.94
N TYR A 54 -51.11 -14.01 -43.54
CA TYR A 54 -50.96 -13.52 -44.91
C TYR A 54 -49.67 -14.10 -45.48
N SER A 55 -49.79 -14.61 -46.69
CA SER A 55 -48.79 -15.31 -47.48
C SER A 55 -47.54 -14.48 -47.70
N ASP A 56 -46.40 -14.94 -47.16
CA ASP A 56 -45.10 -14.67 -47.76
C ASP A 56 -44.16 -15.84 -47.48
N ASN A 57 -43.62 -16.41 -48.56
CA ASN A 57 -42.72 -17.55 -48.58
C ASN A 57 -41.32 -17.17 -48.10
N HIS A 58 -41.14 -16.93 -46.81
CA HIS A 58 -39.81 -16.90 -46.20
C HIS A 58 -39.67 -18.06 -45.22
N GLU A 59 -38.83 -19.03 -45.58
CA GLU A 59 -38.46 -20.14 -44.70
C GLU A 59 -37.92 -19.59 -43.36
N PRO A 60 -38.36 -20.16 -42.22
CA PRO A 60 -37.80 -19.80 -40.93
C PRO A 60 -36.32 -20.18 -40.92
N ASN A 61 -35.46 -19.20 -40.66
CA ASN A 61 -34.02 -19.40 -40.51
C ASN A 61 -33.79 -20.32 -39.30
N THR A 62 -33.64 -21.62 -39.57
CA THR A 62 -33.39 -22.72 -38.62
C THR A 62 -31.91 -22.86 -38.28
N GLY A 63 -31.13 -21.81 -38.53
CA GLY A 63 -29.73 -21.75 -38.11
C GLY A 63 -29.60 -21.83 -36.59
N PRO A 64 -28.57 -22.51 -36.06
CA PRO A 64 -28.29 -22.51 -34.64
C PRO A 64 -28.07 -21.07 -34.15
N ALA A 65 -28.49 -20.78 -32.92
CA ALA A 65 -28.34 -19.45 -32.32
C ALA A 65 -26.88 -19.00 -32.38
N GLN A 66 -26.61 -17.93 -33.13
CA GLN A 66 -25.25 -17.40 -33.28
C GLN A 66 -24.96 -16.32 -32.24
N PRO A 67 -23.75 -16.31 -31.67
CA PRO A 67 -23.33 -15.25 -30.75
C PRO A 67 -23.26 -13.90 -31.48
N ARG A 68 -23.81 -12.86 -30.86
CA ARG A 68 -23.82 -11.49 -31.45
C ARG A 68 -22.47 -10.79 -31.33
N SER A 69 -21.74 -11.04 -30.25
CA SER A 69 -20.45 -10.40 -29.94
C SER A 69 -19.58 -11.21 -28.97
N SER A 70 -20.10 -12.33 -28.44
CA SER A 70 -19.36 -13.18 -27.51
C SER A 70 -18.42 -14.07 -28.29
N LEU A 71 -17.16 -14.09 -27.87
CA LEU A 71 -16.12 -14.96 -28.40
C LEU A 71 -16.08 -16.26 -27.59
N THR A 72 -15.65 -17.35 -28.21
CA THR A 72 -15.31 -18.57 -27.47
C THR A 72 -14.03 -18.35 -26.67
N PHE A 73 -13.80 -19.13 -25.59
CA PHE A 73 -12.59 -18.96 -24.77
C PHE A 73 -11.31 -19.06 -25.60
N SER A 74 -11.28 -19.93 -26.62
CA SER A 74 -10.15 -20.11 -27.54
C SER A 74 -9.93 -18.94 -28.51
N GLU A 75 -10.93 -18.09 -28.70
CA GLU A 75 -10.85 -16.88 -29.54
C GLU A 75 -10.38 -15.65 -28.75
N ILE A 76 -10.32 -15.74 -27.42
CA ILE A 76 -9.79 -14.67 -26.57
C ILE A 76 -8.26 -14.69 -26.71
N VAL A 77 -7.72 -13.66 -27.37
CA VAL A 77 -6.28 -13.49 -27.53
C VAL A 77 -5.70 -12.94 -26.22
N ASP A 78 -4.67 -13.60 -25.69
CA ASP A 78 -3.88 -13.08 -24.59
C ASP A 78 -3.01 -11.91 -25.08
N THR A 79 -3.51 -10.69 -24.94
CA THR A 79 -2.70 -9.49 -25.15
C THR A 79 -1.89 -9.19 -23.90
N VAL A 80 -0.56 -9.33 -24.00
CA VAL A 80 0.35 -8.86 -22.96
C VAL A 80 0.25 -7.33 -22.91
N GLN A 81 -0.46 -6.80 -21.91
CA GLN A 81 -0.52 -5.36 -21.68
C GLN A 81 0.81 -4.88 -21.09
N ILE A 82 1.49 -3.99 -21.80
CA ILE A 82 2.70 -3.32 -21.31
C ILE A 82 2.27 -2.33 -20.22
N ARG A 83 2.75 -2.56 -18.99
CA ARG A 83 2.47 -1.68 -17.85
C ARG A 83 3.37 -0.46 -17.88
N PHE A 84 2.86 0.69 -17.42
CA PHE A 84 3.68 1.89 -17.24
C PHE A 84 4.39 1.81 -15.88
N PRO A 85 5.73 1.99 -15.82
CA PRO A 85 6.42 2.13 -14.55
C PRO A 85 5.99 3.44 -13.89
N SER A 86 5.51 3.39 -12.64
CA SER A 86 5.06 4.61 -11.95
C SER A 86 6.19 5.53 -11.53
N GLY A 87 7.44 5.06 -11.61
CA GLY A 87 8.62 5.71 -11.02
C GLY A 87 8.82 5.38 -9.54
N TYR A 88 7.91 4.58 -8.96
CA TYR A 88 7.90 4.15 -7.56
C TYR A 88 7.81 2.61 -7.51
N GLY A 89 8.90 1.94 -7.18
CA GLY A 89 8.99 0.47 -7.22
C GLY A 89 8.06 -0.23 -6.23
N GLU A 90 7.80 0.37 -5.07
CA GLU A 90 6.86 -0.13 -4.06
C GLU A 90 5.41 0.04 -4.52
N LEU A 91 5.08 1.13 -5.21
CA LEU A 91 3.76 1.28 -5.85
C LEU A 91 3.58 0.28 -6.99
N ASP A 92 4.60 0.12 -7.85
CA ASP A 92 4.57 -0.83 -8.96
C ASP A 92 4.38 -2.26 -8.44
N ARG A 93 5.07 -2.64 -7.36
CA ARG A 93 4.87 -3.93 -6.68
C ARG A 93 3.42 -4.12 -6.25
N VAL A 94 2.83 -3.14 -5.56
CA VAL A 94 1.45 -3.22 -5.07
C VAL A 94 0.44 -3.30 -6.22
N LEU A 95 0.72 -2.66 -7.36
CA LEU A 95 -0.07 -2.77 -8.59
C LEU A 95 0.15 -4.08 -9.37
N GLY A 96 1.13 -4.90 -8.99
CA GLY A 96 1.46 -6.17 -9.65
C GLY A 96 2.44 -6.04 -10.82
N GLY A 97 3.32 -5.03 -10.78
CA GLY A 97 4.37 -4.77 -11.77
C GLY A 97 4.23 -3.44 -12.52
N GLY A 98 3.39 -2.52 -12.05
CA GLY A 98 3.21 -1.19 -12.64
C GLY A 98 1.76 -0.83 -12.97
N VAL A 99 1.57 0.39 -13.46
CA VAL A 99 0.27 0.98 -13.81
C VAL A 99 -0.30 0.30 -15.05
N VAL A 100 -1.50 -0.26 -14.93
CA VAL A 100 -2.15 -1.05 -15.99
C VAL A 100 -2.96 -0.14 -16.92
N PRO A 101 -2.77 -0.19 -18.26
CA PRO A 101 -3.55 0.55 -19.23
C PRO A 101 -5.07 0.27 -19.15
N GLY A 102 -5.91 1.30 -19.29
CA GLY A 102 -7.37 1.13 -19.32
C GLY A 102 -7.97 0.54 -18.04
N SER A 103 -7.32 0.79 -16.90
CA SER A 103 -7.75 0.29 -15.59
C SER A 103 -8.24 1.41 -14.67
N LEU A 104 -9.06 1.05 -13.68
CA LEU A 104 -9.49 1.95 -12.61
C LEU A 104 -8.90 1.49 -11.28
N VAL A 105 -8.04 2.32 -10.69
CA VAL A 105 -7.39 2.07 -9.40
C VAL A 105 -7.93 3.04 -8.36
N LEU A 106 -8.39 2.53 -7.23
CA LEU A 106 -8.79 3.33 -6.07
C LEU A 106 -7.69 3.34 -5.02
N ILE A 107 -7.31 4.52 -4.54
CA ILE A 107 -6.41 4.73 -3.39
C ILE A 107 -7.25 5.25 -2.23
N GLY A 108 -7.59 4.35 -1.30
CA GLY A 108 -8.25 4.65 -0.04
C GLY A 108 -7.25 5.03 1.06
N GLY A 109 -7.68 5.80 2.05
CA GLY A 109 -6.92 6.01 3.29
C GLY A 109 -7.41 7.18 4.11
N ASP A 110 -6.92 7.29 5.35
CA ASP A 110 -7.28 8.36 6.27
C ASP A 110 -6.92 9.76 5.70
N PRO A 111 -7.68 10.82 6.02
CA PRO A 111 -7.30 12.19 5.68
C PRO A 111 -5.91 12.54 6.25
N GLY A 112 -5.08 13.19 5.43
CA GLY A 112 -3.72 13.58 5.84
C GLY A 112 -2.66 12.47 5.81
N ILE A 113 -3.00 11.23 5.42
CA ILE A 113 -2.00 10.16 5.28
C ILE A 113 -1.03 10.39 4.11
N GLY A 114 -1.34 11.30 3.18
CA GLY A 114 -0.47 11.63 2.05
C GLY A 114 -0.87 11.04 0.69
N LYS A 115 -2.15 10.64 0.51
CA LYS A 115 -2.67 10.14 -0.78
C LYS A 115 -2.42 11.09 -1.95
N SER A 116 -2.84 12.35 -1.81
CA SER A 116 -2.61 13.40 -2.81
C SER A 116 -1.12 13.65 -3.06
N THR A 117 -0.28 13.53 -2.01
CA THR A 117 1.17 13.66 -2.14
C THR A 117 1.73 12.53 -3.02
N LEU A 118 1.35 11.28 -2.74
CA LEU A 118 1.77 10.13 -3.54
C LEU A 118 1.30 10.25 -4.99
N MET A 119 0.03 10.59 -5.21
CA MET A 119 -0.53 10.70 -6.55
C MET A 119 0.08 11.83 -7.36
N LEU A 120 0.35 12.99 -6.76
CA LEU A 120 1.02 14.10 -7.44
C LEU A 120 2.48 13.75 -7.78
N GLN A 121 3.18 13.04 -6.91
CA GLN A 121 4.53 12.52 -7.17
C GLN A 121 4.54 11.53 -8.33
N VAL A 122 3.60 10.58 -8.35
CA VAL A 122 3.44 9.59 -9.43
C VAL A 122 3.06 10.27 -10.74
N ALA A 123 2.12 11.21 -10.72
CA ALA A 123 1.71 11.96 -11.90
C ALA A 123 2.89 12.72 -12.52
N ASN A 124 3.74 13.35 -11.70
CA ASN A 124 4.94 14.03 -12.18
C ASN A 124 5.96 13.07 -12.80
N GLN A 125 6.16 11.87 -12.23
CA GLN A 125 7.08 10.90 -12.84
C GLN A 125 6.55 10.37 -14.18
N LEU A 126 5.25 10.06 -14.24
CA LEU A 126 4.61 9.59 -15.47
C LEU A 126 4.58 10.68 -16.55
N ALA A 127 4.43 11.95 -16.16
CA ALA A 127 4.39 13.10 -17.08
C ALA A 127 5.67 13.31 -17.90
N LYS A 128 6.78 12.69 -17.50
CA LYS A 128 8.03 12.70 -18.28
C LYS A 128 7.93 11.92 -19.59
N LEU A 129 7.04 10.92 -19.65
CA LEU A 129 6.94 9.99 -20.78
C LEU A 129 5.53 9.92 -21.38
N HIS A 130 4.53 10.38 -20.63
CA HIS A 130 3.12 10.19 -20.94
C HIS A 130 2.35 11.48 -20.70
N ARG A 131 1.25 11.65 -21.43
CA ARG A 131 0.32 12.76 -21.18
C ARG A 131 -0.51 12.44 -19.96
N ILE A 132 -0.45 13.30 -18.95
CA ILE A 132 -1.14 13.11 -17.68
C ILE A 132 -2.12 14.24 -17.42
N LEU A 133 -3.32 13.87 -16.96
CA LEU A 133 -4.31 14.82 -16.45
C LEU A 133 -4.46 14.65 -14.94
N TYR A 134 -4.20 15.70 -14.17
CA TYR A 134 -4.46 15.76 -12.74
C TYR A 134 -5.70 16.61 -12.47
N VAL A 135 -6.81 15.96 -12.12
CA VAL A 135 -8.05 16.63 -11.73
C VAL A 135 -8.02 16.86 -10.23
N CYS A 136 -7.95 18.13 -9.82
CA CYS A 136 -7.96 18.53 -8.42
C CYS A 136 -9.32 19.14 -8.06
N ALA A 137 -10.10 18.37 -7.31
CA ALA A 137 -11.45 18.75 -6.91
C ALA A 137 -11.51 19.23 -5.44
N GLU A 138 -10.45 19.03 -4.65
CA GLU A 138 -10.34 19.53 -3.25
C GLU A 138 -9.48 20.80 -3.10
N GLU A 139 -8.46 20.99 -3.95
CA GLU A 139 -7.48 22.06 -3.83
C GLU A 139 -7.53 22.98 -5.06
N SER A 140 -7.17 24.27 -4.87
CA SER A 140 -7.02 25.18 -6.01
C SER A 140 -5.77 24.82 -6.83
N GLY A 141 -5.78 25.12 -8.13
CA GLY A 141 -4.61 24.88 -8.99
C GLY A 141 -3.33 25.56 -8.49
N GLN A 142 -3.45 26.71 -7.80
CA GLN A 142 -2.31 27.40 -7.16
C GLN A 142 -1.75 26.61 -5.98
N GLN A 143 -2.61 26.00 -5.15
CA GLN A 143 -2.19 25.15 -4.03
C GLN A 143 -1.48 23.89 -4.53
N VAL A 144 -2.03 23.25 -5.57
CA VAL A 144 -1.40 22.10 -6.22
C VAL A 144 -0.03 22.49 -6.77
N LYS A 145 0.09 23.64 -7.46
CA LYS A 145 1.39 24.14 -7.98
C LYS A 145 2.42 24.37 -6.87
N LEU A 146 2.02 24.93 -5.74
CA LEU A 146 2.91 25.14 -4.58
C LEU A 146 3.40 23.82 -3.99
N ARG A 147 2.52 22.82 -3.86
CA ARG A 147 2.88 21.48 -3.39
C ARG A 147 3.80 20.77 -4.38
N ALA A 148 3.43 20.79 -5.66
CA ALA A 148 4.22 20.24 -6.75
C ALA A 148 5.64 20.80 -6.74
N SER A 149 5.78 22.13 -6.62
CA SER A 149 7.09 22.80 -6.57
C SER A 149 7.96 22.31 -5.40
N ARG A 150 7.36 22.04 -4.23
CA ARG A 150 8.09 21.49 -3.06
C ARG A 150 8.50 20.04 -3.24
N LEU A 151 7.71 19.27 -3.98
CA LEU A 151 7.98 17.87 -4.30
C LEU A 151 8.99 17.71 -5.45
N GLY A 152 9.56 18.81 -5.96
CA GLY A 152 10.50 18.79 -7.09
C GLY A 152 9.82 18.53 -8.44
N VAL A 153 8.52 18.80 -8.55
CA VAL A 153 7.81 18.84 -9.84
C VAL A 153 8.28 20.09 -10.58
N VAL A 154 8.98 19.89 -11.70
CA VAL A 154 9.55 20.98 -12.50
C VAL A 154 8.41 21.74 -13.16
N SER A 155 8.34 23.05 -12.94
CA SER A 155 7.46 23.92 -13.70
C SER A 155 8.12 24.29 -15.03
N ALA A 156 7.41 24.06 -16.14
CA ALA A 156 7.61 24.81 -17.36
C ALA A 156 7.55 26.31 -17.04
N GLU A 157 8.58 27.06 -17.45
CA GLU A 157 8.55 28.51 -17.45
C GLU A 157 7.48 28.96 -18.46
N THR A 158 6.26 29.25 -17.99
CA THR A 158 5.27 29.96 -18.81
C THR A 158 5.76 31.38 -19.01
N SER A 159 6.28 31.69 -20.20
CA SER A 159 6.50 33.04 -20.68
C SER A 159 5.15 33.78 -20.76
N ASP A 160 4.92 34.72 -19.86
CA ASP A 160 3.81 35.67 -19.95
C ASP A 160 3.90 36.49 -21.27
N PRO A 161 2.84 36.60 -22.09
CA PRO A 161 2.86 37.42 -23.29
C PRO A 161 2.71 38.94 -23.06
N ASP A 162 2.50 39.40 -21.83
CA ASP A 162 2.12 40.79 -21.56
C ASP A 162 3.15 41.54 -20.70
N SER A 163 4.29 41.91 -21.30
CA SER A 163 5.09 43.02 -20.79
C SER A 163 5.84 43.77 -21.89
N ASN A 164 5.09 44.25 -22.88
CA ASN A 164 5.57 45.33 -23.74
C ASN A 164 5.04 46.67 -23.22
N ASN A 165 5.73 47.29 -22.24
CA ASN A 165 5.92 48.74 -22.26
C ASN A 165 7.03 49.22 -21.32
N GLY A 166 7.85 50.12 -21.85
CA GLY A 166 9.16 50.46 -21.32
C GLY A 166 9.20 51.35 -20.09
N ARG A 167 10.37 51.36 -19.46
CA ARG A 167 11.20 52.57 -19.29
C ARG A 167 12.53 52.19 -18.67
N VAL A 168 13.57 52.34 -19.48
CA VAL A 168 14.96 52.43 -19.04
C VAL A 168 15.08 53.61 -18.08
N LYS A 169 15.46 53.35 -16.83
CA LYS A 169 16.14 54.33 -15.98
C LYS A 169 17.45 53.74 -15.51
N LYS A 170 18.53 54.27 -16.11
CA LYS A 170 19.88 54.25 -15.57
C LYS A 170 19.86 54.89 -14.19
N GLU A 171 20.46 54.24 -13.20
CA GLU A 171 21.15 54.95 -12.13
C GLU A 171 22.35 54.12 -11.65
N ALA A 172 23.52 54.77 -11.76
CA ALA A 172 24.79 54.32 -11.26
C ALA A 172 24.98 54.79 -9.82
N LYS A 173 25.62 53.96 -8.98
CA LYS A 173 26.41 54.32 -7.78
C LYS A 173 27.13 53.05 -7.33
N SER A 174 28.39 52.84 -7.72
CA SER A 174 29.60 53.24 -6.99
C SER A 174 29.61 52.80 -5.52
N SER A 175 30.43 51.80 -5.20
CA SER A 175 31.40 51.91 -4.09
C SER A 175 32.49 50.85 -4.21
N LYS A 176 33.71 51.36 -4.12
CA LYS A 176 35.00 50.65 -4.05
C LYS A 176 35.05 49.83 -2.76
N SER A 177 35.71 48.67 -2.74
CA SER A 177 37.12 48.46 -2.33
C SER A 177 37.14 47.12 -1.57
N LYS A 178 38.15 46.25 -1.54
CA LYS A 178 39.60 46.39 -1.59
C LYS A 178 40.20 45.01 -1.90
N SER A 179 41.34 45.05 -2.56
CA SER A 179 42.27 43.96 -2.87
C SER A 179 42.84 43.24 -1.64
N SER A 180 43.18 41.95 -1.81
CA SER A 180 44.53 41.48 -1.50
C SER A 180 44.95 40.33 -2.42
N LYS A 181 46.16 40.47 -2.97
CA LYS A 181 46.87 39.52 -3.83
C LYS A 181 47.64 38.52 -2.97
N SER A 182 47.77 37.28 -3.43
CA SER A 182 49.08 36.62 -3.48
C SER A 182 49.16 35.62 -4.64
N LYS A 183 50.20 35.82 -5.46
CA LYS A 183 50.81 34.87 -6.41
C LYS A 183 51.53 33.78 -5.59
N SER A 184 51.97 32.60 -6.01
CA SER A 184 52.31 31.94 -7.29
C SER A 184 52.66 30.49 -6.89
N SER A 185 52.54 29.49 -7.78
CA SER A 185 53.74 28.91 -8.41
C SER A 185 53.36 27.85 -9.44
N LYS A 186 54.15 27.84 -10.52
CA LYS A 186 54.14 26.93 -11.65
C LYS A 186 54.83 25.62 -11.30
N SER A 187 54.43 24.52 -11.92
CA SER A 187 55.36 23.56 -12.53
C SER A 187 54.70 22.88 -13.75
N LYS A 188 55.55 22.42 -14.69
CA LYS A 188 55.32 22.15 -16.12
C LYS A 188 55.36 20.65 -16.43
N SER A 189 54.94 20.33 -17.67
CA SER A 189 55.33 19.20 -18.56
C SER A 189 54.45 17.95 -18.44
N SER A 190 54.03 17.25 -19.51
CA SER A 190 54.43 17.23 -20.94
C SER A 190 53.43 16.42 -21.82
N LYS A 191 53.19 16.90 -23.06
CA LYS A 191 52.96 16.24 -24.38
C LYS A 191 52.28 14.83 -24.45
N THR A 192 51.02 14.70 -24.91
CA THR A 192 50.48 14.31 -26.27
C THR A 192 50.83 12.91 -26.82
N PRO A 193 50.04 12.31 -27.75
CA PRO A 193 48.58 12.37 -28.05
C PRO A 193 47.92 10.96 -28.21
N ILE A 194 46.61 10.86 -28.42
CA ILE A 194 45.96 10.01 -29.44
C ILE A 194 44.48 10.42 -29.54
N ALA A 195 44.05 10.61 -30.78
CA ALA A 195 42.72 11.00 -31.20
C ALA A 195 41.77 9.81 -31.25
N ALA A 196 40.51 10.05 -30.89
CA ALA A 196 39.36 9.51 -31.59
C ALA A 196 38.21 10.51 -31.37
N GLN A 197 37.82 11.16 -32.46
CA GLN A 197 36.60 11.93 -32.57
C GLN A 197 35.46 10.92 -32.57
N ASP A 198 34.48 11.09 -31.68
CA ASP A 198 33.09 10.83 -32.02
C ASP A 198 32.25 11.91 -31.35
N SER A 199 31.47 12.55 -32.19
CA SER A 199 30.62 13.70 -31.93
C SER A 199 29.37 13.27 -31.20
N ASP A 200 29.36 13.41 -29.87
CA ASP A 200 28.11 13.49 -29.13
C ASP A 200 27.82 14.97 -28.86
N SER A 201 27.01 15.53 -29.74
CA SER A 201 26.19 16.71 -29.47
C SER A 201 25.40 16.45 -28.20
N GLN A 202 25.84 17.04 -27.10
CA GLN A 202 25.08 17.19 -25.88
C GLN A 202 23.92 18.15 -26.14
N ASP A 203 22.88 17.66 -26.81
CA ASP A 203 21.54 18.25 -26.74
C ASP A 203 20.92 17.75 -25.43
N SER A 204 21.10 18.55 -24.38
CA SER A 204 20.30 18.45 -23.17
C SER A 204 18.88 18.91 -23.48
N ASP A 205 18.07 18.03 -24.07
CA ASP A 205 16.63 18.25 -24.22
C ASP A 205 16.01 18.32 -22.83
N SER A 206 15.65 19.54 -22.42
CA SER A 206 14.68 19.78 -21.35
C SER A 206 13.34 19.25 -21.82
N GLN A 207 13.07 17.96 -21.60
CA GLN A 207 11.75 17.38 -21.81
C GLN A 207 10.79 18.01 -20.80
N ASP A 208 10.00 18.97 -21.26
CA ASP A 208 8.91 19.56 -20.49
C ASP A 208 7.93 18.46 -20.06
N ALA A 209 7.55 18.46 -18.78
CA ALA A 209 6.61 17.48 -18.25
C ALA A 209 5.21 17.69 -18.85
N ASP A 210 4.63 16.66 -19.47
CA ASP A 210 3.30 16.70 -20.10
C ASP A 210 2.18 16.50 -19.05
N LEU A 211 2.18 17.36 -18.03
CA LEU A 211 1.25 17.34 -16.88
C LEU A 211 0.23 18.48 -16.98
N TYR A 212 -1.02 18.12 -17.26
CA TYR A 212 -2.17 19.01 -17.24
C TYR A 212 -2.84 18.99 -15.87
N VAL A 213 -3.26 20.16 -15.35
CA VAL A 213 -3.99 20.28 -14.08
C VAL A 213 -5.35 20.90 -14.35
N LEU A 214 -6.42 20.23 -13.94
CA LEU A 214 -7.80 20.66 -14.10
C LEU A 214 -8.46 20.86 -12.73
N PRO A 215 -8.63 22.11 -12.26
CA PRO A 215 -9.36 22.40 -11.04
C PRO A 215 -10.87 22.41 -11.30
N GLU A 216 -11.47 21.22 -11.39
CA GLU A 216 -12.90 21.05 -11.72
C GLU A 216 -13.56 20.00 -10.81
N THR A 217 -14.86 20.20 -10.56
CA THR A 217 -15.71 19.34 -9.71
C THR A 217 -16.89 18.75 -10.47
N ASP A 218 -17.31 19.36 -11.59
CA ASP A 218 -18.38 18.82 -12.43
C ASP A 218 -17.88 17.62 -13.25
N LEU A 219 -18.49 16.46 -13.02
CA LEU A 219 -18.13 15.22 -13.70
C LEU A 219 -18.34 15.31 -15.22
N GLU A 220 -19.38 16.00 -15.72
CA GLU A 220 -19.62 16.07 -17.16
C GLU A 220 -18.47 16.78 -17.88
N GLU A 221 -17.93 17.83 -17.29
CA GLU A 221 -16.81 18.56 -17.86
C GLU A 221 -15.51 17.75 -17.77
N ILE A 222 -15.29 17.05 -16.66
CA ILE A 222 -14.16 16.12 -16.52
C ILE A 222 -14.21 15.02 -17.58
N LEU A 223 -15.39 14.43 -17.84
CA LEU A 223 -15.54 13.38 -18.86
C LEU A 223 -15.28 13.92 -20.27
N ARG A 224 -15.73 15.14 -20.59
CA ARG A 224 -15.43 15.80 -21.87
C ARG A 224 -13.93 16.04 -22.03
N GLU A 225 -13.26 16.49 -20.98
CA GLU A 225 -11.83 16.72 -21.02
C GLU A 225 -11.06 15.41 -21.20
N LEU A 226 -11.46 14.32 -20.53
CA LEU A 226 -10.87 13.00 -20.74
C LEU A 226 -11.02 12.50 -22.19
N GLU A 227 -12.17 12.73 -22.82
CA GLU A 227 -12.41 12.36 -24.22
C GLU A 227 -11.67 13.26 -25.23
N SER A 228 -11.47 14.53 -24.89
CA SER A 228 -10.78 15.53 -25.71
C SER A 228 -9.27 15.39 -25.64
N LEU A 229 -8.70 15.47 -24.43
CA LEU A 229 -7.26 15.44 -24.17
C LEU A 229 -6.66 14.05 -24.41
N LYS A 230 -7.46 12.99 -24.18
CA LYS A 230 -7.08 11.57 -24.27
C LYS A 230 -5.74 11.27 -23.55
N PRO A 231 -5.63 11.59 -22.25
CA PRO A 231 -4.41 11.28 -21.51
C PRO A 231 -4.20 9.76 -21.39
N GLN A 232 -2.95 9.30 -21.31
CA GLN A 232 -2.68 7.89 -21.02
C GLN A 232 -3.06 7.53 -19.58
N VAL A 233 -2.84 8.47 -18.65
CA VAL A 233 -3.23 8.32 -17.23
C VAL A 233 -3.88 9.61 -16.75
N ALA A 234 -4.98 9.49 -16.00
CA ALA A 234 -5.54 10.61 -15.26
C ALA A 234 -5.68 10.29 -13.77
N VAL A 235 -5.41 11.30 -12.94
CA VAL A 235 -5.58 11.26 -11.48
C VAL A 235 -6.80 12.08 -11.12
N ILE A 236 -7.68 11.53 -10.27
CA ILE A 236 -8.85 12.23 -9.74
C ILE A 236 -8.69 12.37 -8.22
N ASP A 237 -8.47 13.59 -7.74
CA ASP A 237 -8.19 13.90 -6.33
C ASP A 237 -9.18 14.97 -5.81
N SER A 238 -10.31 14.61 -5.20
CA SER A 238 -10.78 13.27 -4.79
C SER A 238 -12.17 12.95 -5.34
N ILE A 239 -12.57 11.68 -5.31
CA ILE A 239 -13.90 11.26 -5.81
C ILE A 239 -15.06 11.84 -5.00
N GLN A 240 -14.83 12.16 -3.72
CA GLN A 240 -15.87 12.67 -2.82
C GLN A 240 -16.36 14.06 -3.22
N THR A 241 -15.53 14.86 -3.87
CA THR A 241 -15.87 16.23 -4.24
C THR A 241 -16.48 16.35 -5.64
N LEU A 242 -16.53 15.25 -6.40
CA LEU A 242 -17.20 15.26 -7.69
C LEU A 242 -18.71 15.38 -7.55
N TYR A 243 -19.28 16.12 -8.48
CA TYR A 243 -20.72 16.29 -8.63
C TYR A 243 -21.15 15.84 -10.02
N PHE A 244 -22.15 14.96 -10.08
CA PHE A 244 -22.82 14.61 -11.31
C PHE A 244 -24.19 15.30 -11.37
N PRO A 245 -24.38 16.30 -12.27
CA PRO A 245 -25.61 17.08 -12.36
C PRO A 245 -26.88 16.26 -12.67
N ALA A 246 -26.74 15.11 -13.33
CA ALA A 246 -27.85 14.22 -13.66
C ALA A 246 -28.52 13.58 -12.42
N LEU A 247 -27.88 13.65 -11.25
CA LEU A 247 -28.39 13.10 -10.00
C LEU A 247 -28.89 14.20 -9.06
N THR A 248 -30.00 13.93 -8.37
CA THR A 248 -30.59 14.84 -7.37
C THR A 248 -29.90 14.79 -6.00
N SER A 249 -29.03 13.80 -5.77
CA SER A 249 -28.30 13.63 -4.53
C SER A 249 -27.17 14.64 -4.35
N ALA A 250 -26.91 15.06 -3.11
CA ALA A 250 -25.84 16.01 -2.79
C ALA A 250 -24.44 15.45 -3.09
N PRO A 251 -23.47 16.29 -3.52
CA PRO A 251 -22.05 15.92 -3.65
C PRO A 251 -21.51 15.22 -2.40
N GLY A 252 -20.63 14.24 -2.59
CA GLY A 252 -20.08 13.42 -1.51
C GLY A 252 -21.02 12.37 -0.93
N SER A 253 -22.30 12.34 -1.32
CA SER A 253 -23.19 11.22 -0.98
C SER A 253 -22.73 9.91 -1.62
N VAL A 254 -23.10 8.79 -1.01
CA VAL A 254 -22.78 7.45 -1.52
C VAL A 254 -23.29 7.24 -2.95
N ALA A 255 -24.48 7.75 -3.25
CA ALA A 255 -25.08 7.68 -4.58
C ALA A 255 -24.27 8.45 -5.63
N GLN A 256 -23.90 9.71 -5.36
CA GLN A 256 -23.01 10.51 -6.23
C GLN A 256 -21.69 9.76 -6.49
N VAL A 257 -20.99 9.37 -5.43
CA VAL A 257 -19.67 8.74 -5.52
C VAL A 257 -19.70 7.43 -6.32
N ARG A 258 -20.73 6.60 -6.13
CA ARG A 258 -20.92 5.35 -6.87
C ARG A 258 -21.16 5.60 -8.36
N GLU A 259 -22.05 6.53 -8.70
CA GLU A 259 -22.38 6.80 -10.10
C GLU A 259 -21.22 7.48 -10.83
N CYS A 260 -20.55 8.44 -10.19
CA CYS A 260 -19.34 9.05 -10.73
C CYS A 260 -18.27 7.99 -11.05
N THR A 261 -18.04 7.06 -10.12
CA THR A 261 -17.07 5.96 -10.33
C THR A 261 -17.48 5.04 -11.49
N SER A 262 -18.78 4.75 -11.64
CA SER A 262 -19.31 3.94 -12.74
C SER A 262 -19.10 4.62 -14.10
N ALA A 263 -19.41 5.91 -14.20
CA ALA A 263 -19.18 6.69 -15.42
C ALA A 263 -17.69 6.77 -15.79
N LEU A 264 -16.82 7.01 -14.80
CA LEU A 264 -15.36 6.99 -14.98
C LEU A 264 -14.86 5.62 -15.45
N MET A 265 -15.36 4.52 -14.88
CA MET A 265 -15.00 3.17 -15.32
C MET A 265 -15.36 2.93 -16.79
N GLN A 266 -16.54 3.38 -17.24
CA GLN A 266 -16.96 3.24 -18.63
C GLN A 266 -16.02 3.98 -19.58
N VAL A 267 -15.63 5.21 -19.25
CA VAL A 267 -14.66 5.98 -20.04
C VAL A 267 -13.28 5.34 -20.01
N ALA A 268 -12.80 4.87 -18.87
CA ALA A 268 -11.51 4.18 -18.75
C ALA A 268 -11.41 2.97 -19.70
N LYS A 269 -12.46 2.13 -19.74
CA LYS A 269 -12.49 0.95 -20.61
C LYS A 269 -12.69 1.29 -22.08
N ARG A 270 -13.56 2.26 -22.39
CA ARG A 270 -13.87 2.65 -23.78
C ARG A 270 -12.71 3.36 -24.45
N SER A 271 -12.06 4.28 -23.74
CA SER A 271 -10.99 5.13 -24.26
C SER A 271 -9.59 4.61 -23.94
N ASN A 272 -9.49 3.47 -23.24
CA ASN A 272 -8.24 2.86 -22.78
C ASN A 272 -7.36 3.83 -21.96
N ILE A 273 -8.01 4.65 -21.13
CA ILE A 273 -7.36 5.61 -20.23
C ILE A 273 -7.22 4.95 -18.86
N THR A 274 -6.03 5.01 -18.24
CA THR A 274 -5.87 4.57 -16.86
C THR A 274 -6.29 5.66 -15.89
N LEU A 275 -7.12 5.33 -14.93
CA LEU A 275 -7.64 6.27 -13.94
C LEU A 275 -7.16 5.88 -12.53
N LEU A 276 -6.50 6.81 -11.85
CA LEU A 276 -6.12 6.71 -10.44
C LEU A 276 -7.04 7.62 -9.61
N ILE A 277 -7.91 7.02 -8.81
CA ILE A 277 -8.91 7.74 -8.01
C ILE A 277 -8.47 7.78 -6.55
N VAL A 278 -8.45 8.98 -5.95
CA VAL A 278 -8.26 9.15 -4.50
C VAL A 278 -9.60 9.14 -3.79
N GLY A 279 -9.68 8.35 -2.71
CA GLY A 279 -10.82 8.31 -1.82
C GLY A 279 -10.43 8.40 -0.34
N HIS A 280 -11.14 9.23 0.43
CA HIS A 280 -11.04 9.26 1.88
C HIS A 280 -11.83 8.13 2.55
N VAL A 281 -11.25 7.51 3.59
CA VAL A 281 -11.98 6.65 4.52
C VAL A 281 -12.42 7.48 5.71
N THR A 282 -13.72 7.49 6.00
CA THR A 282 -14.22 8.07 7.24
C THR A 282 -14.29 7.00 8.33
N LYS A 283 -13.90 7.36 9.57
CA LYS A 283 -13.82 6.43 10.72
C LYS A 283 -15.16 5.78 11.11
N GLU A 284 -16.26 6.30 10.58
CA GLU A 284 -17.63 5.90 10.94
C GLU A 284 -18.37 5.20 9.79
N GLY A 285 -17.74 5.00 8.62
CA GLY A 285 -18.35 4.35 7.46
C GLY A 285 -19.56 5.10 6.87
N ALA A 286 -19.89 6.30 7.37
CA ALA A 286 -21.10 7.05 7.01
C ALA A 286 -20.99 7.86 5.72
N ILE A 287 -19.78 8.11 5.21
CA ILE A 287 -19.56 8.73 3.91
C ILE A 287 -18.74 7.78 3.06
N ALA A 288 -19.44 7.09 2.15
CA ALA A 288 -18.92 6.29 1.05
C ALA A 288 -17.56 5.64 1.35
N GLY A 289 -17.51 4.80 2.40
CA GLY A 289 -16.30 4.03 2.70
C GLY A 289 -15.87 3.25 1.46
N PRO A 290 -14.56 2.95 1.28
CA PRO A 290 -14.08 2.34 0.06
C PRO A 290 -14.76 1.02 -0.29
N ARG A 291 -15.33 0.31 0.70
CA ARG A 291 -16.20 -0.86 0.51
C ARG A 291 -17.32 -0.67 -0.51
N VAL A 292 -17.87 0.55 -0.65
CA VAL A 292 -18.90 0.83 -1.66
C VAL A 292 -18.30 0.80 -3.07
N LEU A 293 -17.08 1.32 -3.22
CA LEU A 293 -16.39 1.42 -4.51
C LEU A 293 -15.54 0.18 -4.85
N GLU A 294 -15.19 -0.62 -3.84
CA GLU A 294 -14.30 -1.79 -3.94
C GLU A 294 -14.75 -2.73 -5.06
N HIS A 295 -16.05 -2.94 -5.23
CA HIS A 295 -16.59 -3.83 -6.25
C HIS A 295 -16.61 -3.21 -7.66
N LEU A 296 -16.65 -1.88 -7.76
CA LEU A 296 -16.78 -1.13 -9.01
C LEU A 296 -15.44 -0.92 -9.71
N VAL A 297 -14.35 -0.86 -8.96
CA VAL A 297 -13.00 -0.61 -9.50
C VAL A 297 -12.25 -1.91 -9.80
N ASP A 298 -11.18 -1.83 -10.59
CA ASP A 298 -10.37 -3.01 -10.90
C ASP A 298 -9.37 -3.33 -9.80
N THR A 299 -8.77 -2.30 -9.20
CA THR A 299 -7.76 -2.42 -8.14
C THR A 299 -8.09 -1.46 -7.00
N VAL A 300 -7.92 -1.92 -5.76
CA VAL A 300 -8.14 -1.17 -4.52
C VAL A 300 -6.90 -1.25 -3.67
N LEU A 301 -6.31 -0.09 -3.40
CA LEU A 301 -5.17 0.09 -2.54
C LEU A 301 -5.58 0.90 -1.30
N TYR A 302 -5.08 0.53 -0.14
CA TYR A 302 -5.26 1.26 1.10
C TYR A 302 -3.94 1.82 1.57
N PHE A 303 -3.92 3.12 1.82
CA PHE A 303 -2.79 3.80 2.40
C PHE A 303 -3.06 4.02 3.90
N GLU A 304 -2.34 3.24 4.69
CA GLU A 304 -2.46 3.12 6.14
C GLU A 304 -1.21 3.65 6.82
N GLY A 305 -1.33 4.06 8.07
CA GLY A 305 -0.19 4.44 8.89
C GLY A 305 -0.66 5.00 10.22
N ASP A 306 0.04 4.66 11.28
CA ASP A 306 -0.17 5.28 12.58
C ASP A 306 0.34 6.73 12.54
N ARG A 307 -0.35 7.63 13.25
CA ARG A 307 0.06 9.03 13.40
C ARG A 307 1.41 9.18 14.08
N PHE A 308 1.80 8.19 14.88
CA PHE A 308 3.06 8.17 15.62
C PHE A 308 4.17 7.37 14.91
N ALA A 309 3.84 6.58 13.89
CA ALA A 309 4.82 5.89 13.08
C ALA A 309 5.36 6.82 11.97
N SER A 310 6.67 6.77 11.71
CA SER A 310 7.27 7.52 10.59
C SER A 310 6.90 6.93 9.22
N HIS A 311 6.62 5.63 9.20
CA HIS A 311 6.32 4.88 7.98
C HIS A 311 4.81 4.74 7.75
N ARG A 312 4.47 4.55 6.49
CA ARG A 312 3.12 4.39 5.94
C ARG A 312 3.10 3.16 5.04
N LEU A 313 2.03 2.41 5.11
CA LEU A 313 1.87 1.13 4.43
C LEU A 313 0.81 1.27 3.34
N LEU A 314 1.19 1.01 2.09
CA LEU A 314 0.28 0.91 0.96
C LEU A 314 -0.04 -0.57 0.72
N ARG A 315 -1.24 -1.01 1.07
CA ARG A 315 -1.67 -2.41 0.94
C ARG A 315 -2.59 -2.58 -0.26
N SER A 316 -2.40 -3.64 -1.02
CA SER A 316 -3.44 -4.10 -1.93
C SER A 316 -4.55 -4.80 -1.15
N VAL A 317 -5.81 -4.59 -1.54
CA VAL A 317 -6.98 -5.35 -1.00
C VAL A 317 -7.70 -6.07 -2.12
N LYS A 318 -7.80 -5.44 -3.28
CA LYS A 318 -8.32 -6.03 -4.51
C LYS A 318 -7.36 -5.70 -5.64
N ASN A 319 -6.95 -6.70 -6.41
CA ASN A 319 -6.12 -6.47 -7.58
C ASN A 319 -6.51 -7.49 -8.65
N ARG A 320 -7.17 -7.02 -9.72
CA ARG A 320 -7.49 -7.89 -10.87
C ARG A 320 -6.27 -8.21 -11.74
N PHE A 321 -5.16 -7.50 -11.53
CA PHE A 321 -3.96 -7.57 -12.35
C PHE A 321 -2.73 -8.04 -11.56
N GLY A 322 -2.87 -8.47 -10.31
CA GLY A 322 -1.75 -8.80 -9.44
C GLY A 322 -2.19 -9.45 -8.14
N ALA A 323 -1.25 -9.68 -7.23
CA ALA A 323 -1.55 -10.26 -5.93
C ALA A 323 -2.24 -9.23 -5.01
N THR A 324 -3.20 -9.71 -4.22
CA THR A 324 -4.01 -8.90 -3.29
C THR A 324 -3.35 -8.68 -1.93
N HIS A 325 -2.16 -9.23 -1.70
CA HIS A 325 -1.50 -9.13 -0.39
C HIS A 325 -0.13 -8.44 -0.48
N GLU A 326 0.17 -7.77 -1.59
CA GLU A 326 1.39 -6.98 -1.71
C GLU A 326 1.32 -5.70 -0.87
N ILE A 327 2.49 -5.30 -0.34
CA ILE A 327 2.66 -4.11 0.49
C ILE A 327 3.80 -3.25 -0.02
N GLY A 328 3.52 -1.95 -0.13
CA GLY A 328 4.47 -0.88 -0.40
C GLY A 328 4.72 -0.10 0.88
N ILE A 329 5.97 0.23 1.20
CA ILE A 329 6.32 0.96 2.43
C ILE A 329 6.90 2.31 2.05
N PHE A 330 6.36 3.36 2.65
CA PHE A 330 6.73 4.75 2.38
C PHE A 330 7.02 5.49 3.67
N GLU A 331 7.94 6.42 3.65
CA GLU A 331 8.22 7.35 4.75
C GLU A 331 7.90 8.78 4.33
N MET A 332 7.27 9.57 5.20
CA MET A 332 7.04 10.99 4.94
C MET A 332 8.27 11.80 5.36
N VAL A 333 9.00 12.31 4.38
CA VAL A 333 10.16 13.19 4.58
C VAL A 333 9.82 14.63 4.21
N SER A 334 10.76 15.57 4.42
CA SER A 334 10.54 17.00 4.16
C SER A 334 10.11 17.30 2.72
N ASN A 335 10.55 16.47 1.76
CA ASN A 335 10.35 16.66 0.33
C ASN A 335 9.27 15.74 -0.25
N GLY A 336 8.44 15.09 0.57
CA GLY A 336 7.35 14.22 0.12
C GLY A 336 7.42 12.80 0.67
N LEU A 337 6.80 11.86 -0.03
CA LEU A 337 6.88 10.43 0.30
C LEU A 337 8.10 9.80 -0.38
N GLN A 338 8.87 9.06 0.40
CA GLN A 338 10.03 8.29 -0.05
C GLN A 338 9.78 6.80 0.12
N GLU A 339 10.19 5.99 -0.85
CA GLU A 339 10.05 4.52 -0.77
C GLU A 339 11.07 3.92 0.18
N VAL A 340 10.61 2.96 0.97
CA VAL A 340 11.46 2.16 1.84
C VAL A 340 11.72 0.82 1.15
N LEU A 341 12.86 0.76 0.45
CA LEU A 341 13.26 -0.42 -0.33
C LEU A 341 13.62 -1.63 0.57
N ASN A 342 14.18 -1.34 1.74
CA ASN A 342 14.50 -2.37 2.75
C ASN A 342 13.70 -2.12 4.03
N PRO A 343 12.49 -2.69 4.15
CA PRO A 343 11.62 -2.44 5.29
C PRO A 343 12.15 -3.04 6.58
N SER A 344 12.93 -4.11 6.48
CA SER A 344 13.51 -4.78 7.64
C SER A 344 14.41 -3.87 8.46
N ASP A 345 15.06 -2.87 7.85
CA ASP A 345 15.90 -1.91 8.58
C ASP A 345 15.09 -1.01 9.54
N LEU A 346 13.77 -0.83 9.28
CA LEU A 346 12.88 -0.07 10.15
C LEU A 346 12.38 -0.88 11.36
N PHE A 347 12.33 -2.21 11.23
CA PHE A 347 11.69 -3.11 12.20
C PHE A 347 12.70 -3.99 12.95
N LEU A 348 13.99 -3.82 12.66
CA LEU A 348 15.09 -4.41 13.40
C LEU A 348 15.65 -3.38 14.39
N GLY A 349 15.92 -3.81 15.62
CA GLY A 349 16.66 -3.00 16.58
C GLY A 349 18.13 -2.85 16.18
N ASN A 350 18.87 -2.07 16.99
CA ASN A 350 20.30 -1.95 16.80
C ASN A 350 20.98 -3.31 17.06
N ARG A 351 21.51 -3.95 16.01
CA ARG A 351 22.12 -5.29 16.10
C ARG A 351 23.38 -5.32 16.97
N ASP A 352 23.96 -4.17 17.28
CA ASP A 352 25.13 -4.04 18.15
C ASP A 352 24.74 -3.91 19.64
N GLU A 353 23.48 -3.65 19.94
CA GLU A 353 22.97 -3.50 21.30
C GLU A 353 22.25 -4.78 21.74
N MET A 354 22.96 -5.60 22.50
CA MET A 354 22.45 -6.87 22.99
C MET A 354 21.55 -6.66 24.22
N SER A 355 20.26 -6.92 24.08
CA SER A 355 19.28 -6.81 25.16
C SER A 355 18.58 -8.15 25.44
N PRO A 356 18.45 -8.58 26.71
CA PRO A 356 17.63 -9.73 27.09
C PRO A 356 16.17 -9.56 26.63
N GLY A 357 15.53 -10.68 26.31
CA GLY A 357 14.12 -10.66 25.90
C GLY A 357 13.87 -10.24 24.46
N THR A 358 14.91 -10.14 23.63
CA THR A 358 14.78 -9.87 22.20
C THR A 358 14.82 -11.16 21.37
N ALA A 359 14.06 -11.22 20.28
CA ALA A 359 14.14 -12.29 19.29
C ALA A 359 13.71 -11.80 17.91
N THR A 360 14.44 -12.18 16.85
CA THR A 360 14.09 -11.81 15.47
C THR A 360 13.24 -12.88 14.81
N VAL A 361 12.11 -12.47 14.23
CA VAL A 361 11.25 -13.32 13.40
C VAL A 361 11.25 -12.82 11.96
N VAL A 362 10.85 -13.70 11.04
CA VAL A 362 10.51 -13.28 9.68
C VAL A 362 9.01 -13.32 9.55
N ALA A 363 8.38 -12.15 9.51
CA ALA A 363 6.96 -12.00 9.23
C ALA A 363 6.70 -11.96 7.71
N CYS A 364 5.54 -12.37 7.24
CA CYS A 364 5.11 -12.25 5.85
C CYS A 364 3.85 -11.39 5.78
N GLU A 365 3.99 -10.23 5.14
CA GLU A 365 2.85 -9.41 4.72
C GLU A 365 2.53 -9.79 3.27
N GLY A 366 1.59 -10.72 3.11
CA GLY A 366 1.29 -11.38 1.84
C GLY A 366 2.41 -12.28 1.34
N THR A 367 3.09 -11.85 0.27
CA THR A 367 4.28 -12.55 -0.25
C THR A 367 5.60 -11.91 0.18
N ARG A 368 5.53 -10.74 0.85
CA ARG A 368 6.71 -9.97 1.23
C ARG A 368 7.21 -10.40 2.61
N PRO A 369 8.37 -11.10 2.69
CA PRO A 369 9.01 -11.34 3.97
C PRO A 369 9.59 -10.04 4.52
N ILE A 370 9.35 -9.77 5.80
CA ILE A 370 9.83 -8.62 6.55
C ILE A 370 10.40 -9.15 7.86
N LEU A 371 11.65 -8.79 8.17
CA LEU A 371 12.24 -9.18 9.43
C LEU A 371 11.81 -8.20 10.52
N VAL A 372 11.40 -8.75 11.65
CA VAL A 372 10.85 -7.98 12.78
C VAL A 372 11.49 -8.46 14.06
N GLU A 373 11.95 -7.52 14.88
CA GLU A 373 12.38 -7.81 16.23
C GLU A 373 11.18 -7.81 17.18
N LEU A 374 11.03 -8.90 17.93
CA LEU A 374 10.11 -9.02 19.05
C LEU A 374 10.86 -8.74 20.34
N GLN A 375 10.23 -7.96 21.21
CA GLN A 375 10.76 -7.59 22.52
C GLN A 375 9.80 -8.07 23.59
N ALA A 376 10.32 -8.74 24.61
CA ALA A 376 9.57 -9.20 25.75
C ALA A 376 10.18 -8.69 27.06
N LEU A 377 9.32 -8.26 27.97
CA LEU A 377 9.67 -7.94 29.35
C LEU A 377 8.81 -8.79 30.29
N VAL A 378 9.47 -9.70 30.99
CA VAL A 378 8.86 -10.56 32.01
C VAL A 378 9.37 -10.13 33.38
N SER A 379 8.46 -9.75 34.27
CA SER A 379 8.80 -9.23 35.61
C SER A 379 7.90 -9.83 36.68
N PRO A 380 8.35 -9.97 37.93
CA PRO A 380 7.47 -10.30 39.05
C PRO A 380 6.30 -9.32 39.14
N ALA A 381 5.08 -9.84 39.29
CA ALA A 381 3.90 -9.02 39.46
C ALA A 381 3.90 -8.36 40.85
N SER A 382 3.80 -7.04 40.90
CA SER A 382 3.89 -6.29 42.17
C SER A 382 2.65 -6.45 43.06
N TYR A 383 1.45 -6.64 42.49
CA TYR A 383 0.20 -6.91 43.22
C TYR A 383 -0.94 -7.32 42.27
N GLY A 384 -1.77 -8.29 42.68
CA GLY A 384 -2.97 -8.69 41.93
C GLY A 384 -2.74 -9.74 40.84
N ALA A 385 -3.67 -9.83 39.90
CA ALA A 385 -3.54 -10.72 38.74
C ALA A 385 -2.42 -10.20 37.81
N PRO A 386 -1.50 -11.06 37.36
CA PRO A 386 -0.41 -10.62 36.49
C PRO A 386 -0.91 -9.97 35.21
N ARG A 387 -0.23 -8.89 34.82
CA ARG A 387 -0.52 -8.13 33.61
C ARG A 387 0.03 -8.85 32.40
N ARG A 388 -0.77 -8.88 31.34
CA ARG A 388 -0.38 -9.39 30.03
C ARG A 388 -0.73 -8.32 29.02
N SER A 389 0.25 -7.82 28.29
CA SER A 389 0.07 -6.70 27.38
C SER A 389 0.82 -6.96 26.09
N THR A 390 0.20 -6.62 24.97
CA THR A 390 0.82 -6.75 23.65
C THR A 390 0.80 -5.41 22.91
N THR A 391 1.78 -5.19 22.04
CA THR A 391 1.81 -4.08 21.09
C THR A 391 2.36 -4.59 19.75
N GLY A 392 1.53 -4.61 18.71
CA GLY A 392 1.91 -5.16 17.41
C GLY A 392 1.94 -6.70 17.34
N VAL A 393 1.51 -7.44 18.38
CA VAL A 393 1.28 -8.88 18.31
C VAL A 393 -0.10 -9.25 18.85
N ASP A 394 -0.67 -10.34 18.36
CA ASP A 394 -1.98 -10.81 18.81
C ASP A 394 -1.95 -11.24 20.30
N TYR A 395 -2.92 -10.72 21.06
CA TYR A 395 -3.04 -10.98 22.48
C TYR A 395 -3.36 -12.46 22.78
N ASN A 396 -4.22 -13.09 21.98
CA ASN A 396 -4.64 -14.47 22.23
C ASN A 396 -3.51 -15.47 21.98
N ARG A 397 -2.69 -15.23 20.95
CA ARG A 397 -1.45 -15.97 20.69
C ARG A 397 -0.49 -15.86 21.86
N LEU A 398 -0.27 -14.67 22.42
CA LEU A 398 0.57 -14.53 23.62
C LEU A 398 0.03 -15.42 24.76
N GLN A 399 -1.28 -15.40 25.05
CA GLN A 399 -1.85 -16.24 26.11
C GLN A 399 -1.58 -17.73 25.89
N GLN A 400 -1.76 -18.21 24.65
CA GLN A 400 -1.51 -19.60 24.31
C GLN A 400 -0.05 -19.98 24.48
N ILE A 401 0.88 -19.11 24.05
CA ILE A 401 2.32 -19.33 24.19
C ILE A 401 2.73 -19.36 25.66
N LEU A 402 2.27 -18.41 26.48
CA LEU A 402 2.54 -18.41 27.92
C LEU A 402 2.07 -19.73 28.57
N ALA A 403 0.86 -20.20 28.21
CA ALA A 403 0.33 -21.46 28.72
C ALA A 403 1.15 -22.69 28.28
N VAL A 404 1.64 -22.70 27.03
CA VAL A 404 2.51 -23.77 26.52
C VAL A 404 3.86 -23.76 27.24
N LEU A 405 4.49 -22.59 27.40
CA LEU A 405 5.76 -22.45 28.13
C LEU A 405 5.61 -22.91 29.58
N GLU A 406 4.53 -22.53 30.27
CA GLU A 406 4.30 -22.96 31.64
C GLU A 406 4.06 -24.48 31.74
N LYS A 407 3.15 -25.03 30.92
CA LYS A 407 2.75 -26.43 31.05
C LYS A 407 3.76 -27.43 30.46
N ARG A 408 4.46 -27.07 29.38
CA ARG A 408 5.34 -27.98 28.63
C ARG A 408 6.82 -27.78 28.93
N VAL A 409 7.23 -26.54 29.21
CA VAL A 409 8.64 -26.21 29.52
C VAL A 409 8.86 -26.09 31.03
N GLY A 410 7.80 -25.81 31.81
CA GLY A 410 7.87 -25.72 33.27
C GLY A 410 8.31 -24.36 33.80
N ILE A 411 8.10 -23.29 33.01
CA ILE A 411 8.45 -21.92 33.40
C ILE A 411 7.28 -21.31 34.19
N PRO A 412 7.46 -20.88 35.45
CA PRO A 412 6.36 -20.41 36.30
C PRO A 412 5.91 -18.98 35.94
N LEU A 413 5.26 -18.82 34.78
CA LEU A 413 4.79 -17.54 34.25
C LEU A 413 3.48 -17.06 34.88
N SER A 414 2.76 -17.92 35.61
CA SER A 414 1.46 -17.59 36.25
C SER A 414 1.52 -16.49 37.30
N LYS A 415 2.71 -16.07 37.76
CA LYS A 415 2.90 -14.99 38.74
C LYS A 415 3.70 -13.80 38.19
N LEU A 416 3.96 -13.79 36.89
CA LEU A 416 4.81 -12.80 36.25
C LEU A 416 3.99 -11.95 35.29
N ASP A 417 4.23 -10.65 35.31
CA ASP A 417 3.78 -9.75 34.28
C ASP A 417 4.55 -10.06 32.99
N ALA A 418 3.86 -10.03 31.86
CA ALA A 418 4.45 -10.29 30.54
C ALA A 418 4.00 -9.20 29.55
N TYR A 419 4.98 -8.44 29.07
CA TYR A 419 4.80 -7.44 28.04
C TYR A 419 5.52 -7.92 26.79
N VAL A 420 4.84 -7.92 25.63
CA VAL A 420 5.46 -8.27 24.35
C VAL A 420 5.15 -7.20 23.32
N ALA A 421 6.16 -6.72 22.62
CA ALA A 421 6.04 -5.70 21.59
C ALA A 421 6.84 -6.04 20.34
N THR A 422 6.39 -5.55 19.18
CA THR A 422 7.18 -5.51 17.94
C THR A 422 7.98 -4.23 17.87
N ALA A 423 9.25 -4.29 17.52
CA ALA A 423 10.03 -3.11 17.20
C ALA A 423 9.46 -2.40 15.96
N GLY A 424 9.50 -1.07 15.98
CA GLY A 424 9.02 -0.24 14.86
C GLY A 424 7.49 -0.24 14.65
N GLY A 425 6.70 -0.88 15.50
CA GLY A 425 5.23 -0.79 15.50
C GLY A 425 4.52 -1.57 14.39
N LEU A 426 5.21 -2.47 13.67
CA LEU A 426 4.59 -3.33 12.67
C LEU A 426 3.71 -4.40 13.33
N GLY A 427 2.45 -4.53 12.90
CA GLY A 427 1.59 -5.62 13.33
C GLY A 427 2.06 -6.97 12.77
N VAL A 428 2.45 -7.91 13.64
CA VAL A 428 2.82 -9.28 13.31
C VAL A 428 1.73 -10.22 13.82
N GLU A 429 0.73 -10.46 12.98
CA GLU A 429 -0.45 -11.27 13.30
C GLU A 429 -0.45 -12.62 12.55
N GLU A 430 0.60 -13.43 12.73
CA GLU A 430 0.69 -14.71 12.05
C GLU A 430 1.34 -15.84 12.86
N PRO A 431 1.07 -17.12 12.51
CA PRO A 431 1.63 -18.26 13.23
C PRO A 431 3.15 -18.36 13.21
N ALA A 432 3.82 -17.86 12.16
CA ALA A 432 5.27 -17.98 12.02
C ALA A 432 6.07 -17.24 13.12
N ALA A 433 5.45 -16.25 13.76
CA ALA A 433 6.07 -15.46 14.83
C ALA A 433 6.00 -16.15 16.21
N ASP A 434 5.20 -17.21 16.37
CA ASP A 434 5.00 -17.86 17.66
C ASP A 434 6.32 -18.32 18.27
N LEU A 435 7.18 -18.94 17.46
CA LEU A 435 8.49 -19.41 17.93
C LEU A 435 9.34 -18.27 18.48
N GLY A 436 9.46 -17.16 17.76
CA GLY A 436 10.22 -16.01 18.24
C GLY A 436 9.60 -15.36 19.47
N MET A 437 8.27 -15.26 19.55
CA MET A 437 7.58 -14.74 20.73
C MET A 437 7.87 -15.61 21.97
N ALA A 438 7.84 -16.94 21.83
CA ALA A 438 8.19 -17.84 22.92
C ALA A 438 9.64 -17.66 23.37
N ILE A 439 10.58 -17.56 22.42
CA ILE A 439 11.99 -17.37 22.75
C ILE A 439 12.23 -16.01 23.41
N ALA A 440 11.63 -14.92 22.92
CA ALA A 440 11.72 -13.60 23.53
C ALA A 440 11.26 -13.64 25.00
N VAL A 441 10.09 -14.23 25.28
CA VAL A 441 9.59 -14.39 26.65
C VAL A 441 10.56 -15.18 27.53
N VAL A 442 11.11 -16.28 27.02
CA VAL A 442 12.05 -17.12 27.78
C VAL A 442 13.40 -16.43 28.00
N ALA A 443 13.88 -15.70 27.00
CA ALA A 443 15.10 -14.89 27.05
C ALA A 443 14.96 -13.79 28.12
N SER A 444 13.80 -13.12 28.17
CA SER A 444 13.49 -12.12 29.20
C SER A 444 13.41 -12.74 30.59
N PHE A 445 12.65 -13.83 30.75
CA PHE A 445 12.51 -14.53 32.03
C PHE A 445 13.85 -15.04 32.59
N ARG A 446 14.77 -15.49 31.73
CA ARG A 446 16.08 -16.00 32.14
C ARG A 446 17.17 -14.94 32.17
N ASP A 447 16.84 -13.70 31.82
CA ASP A 447 17.80 -12.61 31.65
C ASP A 447 18.99 -13.01 30.73
N ARG A 448 18.65 -13.55 29.54
CA ARG A 448 19.62 -14.01 28.55
C ARG A 448 19.39 -13.36 27.20
N VAL A 449 20.49 -13.17 26.48
CA VAL A 449 20.49 -12.62 25.13
C VAL A 449 20.45 -13.74 24.10
N VAL A 450 19.67 -13.53 23.05
CA VAL A 450 19.68 -14.33 21.81
C VAL A 450 20.66 -13.69 20.84
N ASP A 451 21.42 -14.48 20.09
CA ASP A 451 22.26 -13.95 19.00
C ASP A 451 21.40 -13.13 18.00
N PRO A 452 21.66 -11.81 17.83
CA PRO A 452 20.90 -10.94 16.92
C PRO A 452 20.98 -11.35 15.45
N ARG A 453 21.88 -12.26 15.08
CA ARG A 453 22.02 -12.82 13.73
C ARG A 453 21.26 -14.13 13.54
N THR A 454 20.42 -14.50 14.50
CA THR A 454 19.54 -15.68 14.44
C THR A 454 18.09 -15.28 14.19
N VAL A 455 17.48 -15.81 13.13
CA VAL A 455 16.02 -15.72 12.90
C VAL A 455 15.29 -16.95 13.43
N MET A 456 14.05 -16.76 13.85
CA MET A 456 13.17 -17.81 14.35
C MET A 456 11.87 -17.82 13.55
N ILE A 457 11.51 -19.00 13.05
CA ILE A 457 10.32 -19.16 12.22
C ILE A 457 9.62 -20.44 12.66
N GLY A 458 8.34 -20.36 13.05
CA GLY A 458 7.55 -21.55 13.32
C GLY A 458 6.32 -21.28 14.18
N GLU A 459 5.29 -22.08 13.96
CA GLU A 459 4.07 -22.08 14.76
C GLU A 459 4.23 -22.99 15.98
N ILE A 460 3.67 -22.57 17.12
CA ILE A 460 3.67 -23.38 18.35
C ILE A 460 2.31 -24.02 18.57
N SER A 461 2.28 -25.36 18.62
CA SER A 461 1.08 -26.10 19.03
C SER A 461 0.89 -26.09 20.55
N LEU A 462 -0.35 -26.27 21.01
CA LEU A 462 -0.66 -26.47 22.44
C LEU A 462 0.04 -27.69 23.09
N GLY A 463 0.50 -28.63 22.28
CA GLY A 463 1.33 -29.77 22.71
C GLY A 463 2.83 -29.46 22.85
N GLY A 464 3.27 -28.24 22.52
CA GLY A 464 4.68 -27.83 22.55
C GLY A 464 5.49 -28.24 21.32
N GLN A 465 4.85 -28.73 20.26
CA GLN A 465 5.49 -28.98 18.96
C GLN A 465 5.66 -27.68 18.17
N VAL A 466 6.75 -27.61 17.40
CA VAL A 466 6.98 -26.55 16.43
C VAL A 466 6.51 -27.04 15.06
N ARG A 467 5.57 -26.34 14.42
CA ARG A 467 4.96 -26.73 13.14
C ARG A 467 5.47 -25.87 11.98
N LEU A 468 5.42 -26.46 10.78
CA LEU A 468 5.71 -25.81 9.51
C LEU A 468 4.75 -24.65 9.23
N VAL A 469 5.28 -23.63 8.55
CA VAL A 469 4.55 -22.43 8.16
C VAL A 469 4.68 -22.19 6.65
N SER A 470 3.81 -21.34 6.12
CA SER A 470 3.83 -20.98 4.70
C SER A 470 5.10 -20.22 4.32
N GLN A 471 5.49 -20.35 3.05
CA GLN A 471 6.53 -19.52 2.41
C GLN A 471 7.92 -19.58 3.06
N MET A 472 8.29 -20.72 3.68
CA MET A 472 9.58 -20.88 4.38
C MET A 472 10.80 -20.46 3.53
N GLU A 473 10.81 -20.83 2.24
CA GLU A 473 11.93 -20.51 1.35
C GLU A 473 12.07 -18.99 1.11
N LEU A 474 10.97 -18.26 0.94
CA LEU A 474 10.98 -16.80 0.80
C LEU A 474 11.50 -16.14 2.09
N ARG A 475 11.05 -16.62 3.25
CA ARG A 475 11.48 -16.10 4.55
C ARG A 475 12.99 -16.28 4.76
N LEU A 476 13.50 -17.47 4.45
CA LEU A 476 14.93 -17.77 4.61
C LEU A 476 15.80 -17.02 3.59
N LYS A 477 15.35 -16.86 2.35
CA LYS A 477 16.04 -16.05 1.33
C LYS A 477 16.19 -14.59 1.78
N GLU A 478 15.13 -13.99 2.33
CA GLU A 478 15.20 -12.61 2.81
C GLU A 478 16.11 -12.48 4.04
N ALA A 479 16.04 -13.43 4.98
CA ALA A 479 16.95 -13.44 6.12
C ALA A 479 18.42 -13.54 5.68
N ALA A 480 18.74 -14.43 4.75
CA ALA A 480 20.08 -14.58 4.20
C ALA A 480 20.56 -13.31 3.46
N LYS A 481 19.69 -12.71 2.64
CA LYS A 481 19.95 -11.44 1.93
C LYS A 481 20.30 -10.29 2.89
N LEU A 482 19.70 -10.26 4.08
CA LEU A 482 19.96 -9.25 5.11
C LEU A 482 21.11 -9.62 6.06
N GLY A 483 21.86 -10.68 5.74
CA GLY A 483 23.08 -11.08 6.44
C GLY A 483 22.86 -11.85 7.74
N PHE A 484 21.68 -12.43 7.96
CA PHE A 484 21.48 -13.35 9.08
C PHE A 484 22.24 -14.65 8.83
N LYS A 485 22.86 -15.17 9.89
CA LYS A 485 23.79 -16.31 9.81
C LYS A 485 23.14 -17.62 10.18
N ARG A 486 22.08 -17.57 10.98
CA ARG A 486 21.45 -18.75 11.58
C ARG A 486 19.93 -18.63 11.54
N ALA A 487 19.23 -19.75 11.32
CA ALA A 487 17.78 -19.83 11.34
C ALA A 487 17.31 -21.04 12.15
N ILE A 488 16.45 -20.82 13.14
CA ILE A 488 15.78 -21.88 13.89
C ILE A 488 14.39 -22.09 13.29
N ILE A 489 14.16 -23.27 12.73
CA ILE A 489 12.96 -23.59 11.96
C ILE A 489 12.36 -24.95 12.36
N PRO A 490 11.10 -25.25 11.99
CA PRO A 490 10.47 -26.53 12.27
C PRO A 490 11.12 -27.65 11.47
N LYS A 491 11.25 -28.84 12.07
CA LYS A 491 11.74 -30.04 11.37
C LYS A 491 10.76 -30.51 10.30
N GLY A 492 11.28 -31.04 9.20
CA GLY A 492 10.48 -31.75 8.19
C GLY A 492 10.46 -31.13 6.80
N GLN A 493 11.29 -30.13 6.53
CA GLN A 493 11.44 -29.54 5.19
C GLN A 493 12.87 -29.74 4.68
N THR A 494 12.98 -30.13 3.41
CA THR A 494 14.27 -30.13 2.69
C THR A 494 14.43 -28.77 2.05
N LEU A 495 15.54 -28.10 2.31
CA LEU A 495 15.79 -26.72 1.87
C LEU A 495 17.05 -26.68 1.01
N SER A 496 17.05 -25.82 0.00
CA SER A 496 18.24 -25.50 -0.79
C SER A 496 19.31 -24.84 0.09
N ASP A 497 20.57 -24.96 -0.31
CA ASP A 497 21.64 -24.18 0.34
C ASP A 497 21.42 -22.69 0.07
N LEU A 498 21.16 -21.94 1.13
CA LEU A 498 20.86 -20.50 1.12
C LEU A 498 21.98 -19.69 1.79
N GLY A 499 23.11 -20.32 2.15
CA GLY A 499 24.21 -19.64 2.85
C GLY A 499 23.88 -19.23 4.29
N ILE A 500 22.82 -19.80 4.88
CA ILE A 500 22.40 -19.61 6.27
C ILE A 500 22.43 -20.97 7.00
N GLU A 501 22.92 -20.99 8.23
CA GLU A 501 22.93 -22.19 9.06
C GLU A 501 21.50 -22.52 9.50
N ILE A 502 21.00 -23.70 9.16
CA ILE A 502 19.62 -24.12 9.47
C ILE A 502 19.63 -25.09 10.66
N ILE A 503 18.97 -24.69 11.75
CA ILE A 503 18.73 -25.52 12.93
C ILE A 503 17.26 -25.97 12.92
N GLN A 504 17.03 -27.25 12.69
CA GLN A 504 15.70 -27.84 12.68
C GLN A 504 15.29 -28.35 14.07
N VAL A 505 14.13 -27.92 14.55
CA VAL A 505 13.60 -28.26 15.87
C VAL A 505 12.21 -28.92 15.77
N SER A 506 11.93 -29.87 16.66
CA SER A 506 10.61 -30.52 16.70
C SER A 506 9.72 -29.98 17.83
N ARG A 507 10.35 -29.51 18.93
CA ARG A 507 9.68 -29.02 20.13
C ARG A 507 10.21 -27.65 20.53
N VAL A 508 9.37 -26.87 21.21
CA VAL A 508 9.73 -25.54 21.73
C VAL A 508 10.94 -25.61 22.65
N LEU A 509 11.08 -26.70 23.43
CA LEU A 509 12.23 -26.91 24.30
C LEU A 509 13.55 -26.99 23.50
N ASP A 510 13.56 -27.69 22.37
CA ASP A 510 14.75 -27.82 21.51
C ASP A 510 15.15 -26.44 20.94
N ALA A 511 14.14 -25.64 20.58
CA ALA A 511 14.33 -24.26 20.11
C ALA A 511 14.94 -23.36 21.18
N ILE A 512 14.48 -23.46 22.43
CA ILE A 512 15.03 -22.72 23.56
C ILE A 512 16.50 -23.06 23.77
N ILE A 513 16.85 -24.34 23.71
CA ILE A 513 18.24 -24.80 23.89
C ILE A 513 19.13 -24.28 22.75
N ALA A 514 18.64 -24.32 21.51
CA ALA A 514 19.38 -23.81 20.35
C ALA A 514 19.54 -22.28 20.34
N ALA A 515 18.51 -21.55 20.78
CA ALA A 515 18.50 -20.09 20.81
C ALA A 515 19.34 -19.51 21.96
N LEU A 516 19.31 -20.17 23.13
CA LEU A 516 20.00 -19.75 24.35
C LEU A 516 21.06 -20.80 24.75
N PRO A 517 22.13 -21.00 23.96
CA PRO A 517 23.14 -22.03 24.25
C PRO A 517 23.74 -21.78 25.64
N GLY A 518 23.74 -22.79 26.51
CA GLY A 518 24.16 -22.66 27.91
C GLY A 518 25.59 -22.13 28.04
N GLY A 519 25.73 -20.88 28.47
CA GLY A 519 26.98 -20.27 28.91
C GLY A 519 26.80 -19.86 30.36
N LEU A 520 27.61 -20.44 31.24
CA LEU A 520 27.76 -20.05 32.64
C LEU A 520 28.12 -18.56 32.74
N ARG A 521 27.63 -17.92 33.81
CA ARG A 521 28.09 -16.65 34.42
C ARG A 521 28.66 -15.60 33.44
N GLN A 522 27.95 -14.49 33.29
CA GLN A 522 28.67 -13.22 33.19
C GLN A 522 29.52 -13.11 34.46
N ASP A 523 30.84 -13.15 34.30
CA ASP A 523 31.77 -12.77 35.36
C ASP A 523 31.47 -11.32 35.71
N PHE A 524 30.70 -11.12 36.78
CA PHE A 524 30.80 -9.89 37.53
C PHE A 524 32.23 -9.87 38.10
N PRO A 525 32.99 -8.77 37.95
CA PRO A 525 34.29 -8.68 38.61
C PRO A 525 34.08 -8.82 40.12
N GLU A 526 34.58 -9.91 40.69
CA GLU A 526 34.77 -10.08 42.13
C GLU A 526 35.88 -9.13 42.57
N ASP A 527 35.55 -7.85 42.74
CA ASP A 527 36.45 -6.84 43.34
C ASP A 527 35.65 -5.87 44.22
N ILE A 528 34.85 -6.37 45.17
CA ILE A 528 34.42 -5.61 46.36
C ILE A 528 34.26 -6.54 47.56
N GLU A 529 35.35 -7.18 47.99
CA GLU A 529 35.51 -7.63 49.39
C GLU A 529 36.95 -7.32 49.82
N ASP A 530 37.20 -6.04 50.12
CA ASP A 530 38.23 -5.60 51.08
C ASP A 530 38.11 -4.08 51.31
N GLN A 531 37.02 -3.67 51.96
CA GLN A 531 36.92 -2.43 52.75
C GLN A 531 35.57 -2.39 53.49
N ILE A 532 35.55 -2.97 54.69
CA ILE A 532 35.02 -2.46 55.98
C ILE A 532 35.16 -3.55 57.04
#